data_AF-A0A939TPN5-F1
#
_entry.id   AF-A0A939TPN5-F1
#
_cell.length_a   1.000
_cell.length_b   1.000
_cell.length_c   1.000
_cell.angle_alpha   90.00
_cell.angle_beta   90.00
_cell.angle_gamma   90.00
#
_symmetry.space_group_name_H-M   'P 1'
#
loop_
_entity.id
_entity.type
_entity.pdbx_description
1 polymer ?
#
loop_
_entity_poly.entity_id
_entity_poly.type
_entity_poly.pdbx_seq_one_letter_code
_entity_poly.pdbx_strand_id
1 'polypeptide(L)'
;MLQFIKSIPAIATALLLVAASSATAQEMFAKVDANADGALDKTEFAAFIDAAAQAGRPNAKKIQSANLYAQAFARIDKNKDGSITQAELAAMR
;
A
#
# COMPACT_ATOMS: atom_id res chain seq x y z
N MET A 1 -18.92 19.19 14.74
CA MET A 1 -19.72 18.78 13.56
C MET A 1 -18.98 17.65 12.84
N LEU A 2 -19.19 16.41 13.26
CA LEU A 2 -18.61 15.22 12.62
C LEU A 2 -19.66 14.68 11.65
N GLN A 3 -19.37 14.78 10.35
CA GLN A 3 -20.28 14.37 9.28
C GLN A 3 -19.50 13.55 8.25
N PHE A 4 -19.90 12.28 8.15
CA PHE A 4 -19.99 11.46 6.95
C PHE A 4 -18.73 10.76 6.39
N ILE A 5 -18.63 9.51 6.82
CA ILE A 5 -18.31 8.33 6.01
C ILE A 5 -18.94 8.49 4.60
N LYS A 6 -18.13 8.56 3.55
CA LYS A 6 -18.61 8.28 2.18
C LYS A 6 -17.46 7.89 1.25
N SER A 7 -17.52 6.64 0.80
CA SER A 7 -16.70 6.03 -0.25
C SER A 7 -15.21 5.96 0.01
N ILE A 8 -14.81 4.95 0.78
CA ILE A 8 -13.49 4.35 0.60
C ILE A 8 -13.49 3.76 -0.82
N PRO A 9 -12.73 4.29 -1.79
CA PRO A 9 -12.76 3.74 -3.13
C PRO A 9 -12.01 2.42 -3.08
N ALA A 10 -12.55 1.37 -3.72
CA ALA A 10 -12.13 -0.03 -3.69
C ALA A 10 -10.61 -0.33 -3.78
N ILE A 11 -9.77 0.66 -4.12
CA ILE A 11 -8.30 0.59 -4.14
C ILE A 11 -7.69 0.57 -2.72
N ALA A 12 -8.31 1.19 -1.71
CA ALA A 12 -7.77 1.15 -0.33
C ALA A 12 -7.93 -0.24 0.31
N THR A 13 -9.03 -0.95 -0.02
CA THR A 13 -9.26 -2.34 0.39
C THR A 13 -8.29 -3.31 -0.30
N ALA A 14 -7.81 -2.93 -1.49
CA ALA A 14 -6.96 -3.74 -2.34
C ALA A 14 -5.53 -3.94 -1.79
N LEU A 15 -4.98 -2.94 -1.11
CA LEU A 15 -3.69 -3.04 -0.45
C LEU A 15 -3.80 -3.77 0.90
N LEU A 16 -4.91 -3.59 1.61
CA LEU A 16 -5.16 -4.28 2.88
C LEU A 16 -5.38 -5.79 2.70
N LEU A 17 -5.93 -6.22 1.56
CA LEU A 17 -6.09 -7.64 1.19
C LEU A 17 -4.76 -8.37 0.92
N VAL A 18 -3.67 -7.62 0.72
CA VAL A 18 -2.31 -8.16 0.65
C VAL A 18 -1.73 -8.45 2.04
N ALA A 19 -2.26 -7.77 3.06
CA ALA A 19 -1.79 -7.68 4.44
C ALA A 19 -2.77 -8.34 5.44
N ALA A 20 -3.73 -9.13 4.96
CA ALA A 20 -4.83 -9.70 5.76
C ALA A 20 -4.42 -10.87 6.68
N SER A 21 -3.16 -10.94 7.09
CA SER A 21 -2.71 -11.64 8.28
C SER A 21 -1.58 -10.81 8.85
N SER A 22 -1.69 -10.30 10.08
CA SER A 22 -0.70 -9.39 10.67
C SER A 22 0.75 -9.91 10.64
N ALA A 23 0.94 -11.23 10.54
CA ALA A 23 2.24 -11.84 10.30
C ALA A 23 2.77 -11.62 8.86
N THR A 24 1.90 -11.70 7.83
CA THR A 24 2.31 -11.61 6.43
C THR A 24 2.52 -10.17 5.96
N ALA A 25 1.84 -9.19 6.57
CA ALA A 25 1.99 -7.78 6.25
C ALA A 25 3.39 -7.26 6.62
N GLN A 26 3.84 -7.51 7.85
CA GLN A 26 5.18 -7.16 8.31
C GLN A 26 6.27 -7.93 7.55
N GLU A 27 6.08 -9.21 7.27
CA GLU A 27 7.06 -9.99 6.49
C GLU A 27 7.17 -9.52 5.03
N MET A 28 6.05 -9.09 4.44
CA MET A 28 6.06 -8.49 3.10
C MET A 28 6.68 -7.10 3.12
N PHE A 29 6.38 -6.30 4.15
CA PHE A 29 6.96 -4.98 4.34
C PHE A 29 8.48 -5.06 4.47
N ALA A 30 8.99 -5.92 5.34
CA ALA A 30 10.42 -6.16 5.53
C ALA A 30 11.13 -6.77 4.30
N LYS A 31 10.38 -7.40 3.38
CA LYS A 31 10.94 -7.88 2.10
C LYS A 31 11.03 -6.79 1.03
N VAL A 32 10.30 -5.69 1.19
CA VAL A 32 10.19 -4.62 0.19
C VAL A 32 10.99 -3.39 0.62
N ASP A 33 11.03 -3.13 1.93
CA ASP A 33 11.88 -2.15 2.61
C ASP A 33 13.35 -2.55 2.41
N ALA A 34 13.91 -2.18 1.26
CA ALA A 34 15.20 -2.68 0.80
C ALA A 34 16.35 -1.95 1.49
N ASN A 35 16.11 -0.70 1.91
CA ASN A 35 17.03 0.11 2.69
C ASN A 35 16.89 -0.11 4.21
N ALA A 36 15.87 -0.87 4.64
CA ALA A 36 15.55 -1.18 6.05
C ALA A 36 15.35 0.09 6.90
N ASP A 37 14.79 1.15 6.30
CA ASP A 37 14.53 2.41 6.98
C ASP A 37 13.19 2.44 7.74
N GLY A 38 12.40 1.36 7.60
CA GLY A 38 11.09 1.22 8.25
C GLY A 38 9.95 1.94 7.51
N ALA A 39 10.21 2.43 6.31
CA ALA A 39 9.27 3.06 5.41
C ALA A 39 9.36 2.45 4.00
N LEU A 40 8.39 2.74 3.15
CA LEU A 40 8.44 2.42 1.72
C LEU A 40 8.38 3.71 0.93
N ASP A 41 9.41 4.00 0.16
CA ASP A 41 9.37 5.09 -0.80
C ASP A 41 8.54 4.72 -2.04
N LYS A 42 8.34 5.68 -2.95
CA LYS A 42 7.54 5.48 -4.17
C LYS A 42 8.07 4.38 -5.09
N THR A 43 9.39 4.23 -5.14
CA THR A 43 10.10 3.24 -5.96
C THR A 43 9.92 1.86 -5.37
N GLU A 44 10.12 1.71 -4.05
CA GLU A 44 9.93 0.45 -3.34
C GLU A 44 8.46 0.01 -3.36
N PHE A 45 7.53 0.95 -3.20
CA PHE A 45 6.11 0.71 -3.36
C PHE A 45 5.76 0.26 -4.79
N ALA A 46 6.34 0.88 -5.83
CA ALA A 46 6.10 0.47 -7.21
C ALA A 46 6.61 -0.96 -7.48
N ALA A 47 7.84 -1.26 -7.04
CA ALA A 47 8.42 -2.59 -7.14
C ALA A 47 7.57 -3.65 -6.42
N PHE A 48 7.00 -3.30 -5.27
CA PHE A 48 6.06 -4.17 -4.55
C PHE A 48 4.80 -4.48 -5.34
N ILE A 49 4.17 -3.45 -5.93
CA ILE A 49 2.98 -3.63 -6.76
C ILE A 49 3.31 -4.50 -7.97
N ASP A 50 4.47 -4.32 -8.60
CA ASP A 50 4.91 -5.13 -9.73
C ASP A 50 5.13 -6.59 -9.33
N ALA A 51 5.84 -6.85 -8.23
CA ALA A 51 6.04 -8.19 -7.70
C ALA A 51 4.71 -8.87 -7.33
N ALA A 52 3.80 -8.13 -6.69
CA ALA A 52 2.46 -8.62 -6.36
C ALA A 52 1.62 -8.92 -7.61
N ALA A 53 1.74 -8.10 -8.66
CA ALA A 53 1.06 -8.33 -9.94
C ALA A 53 1.60 -9.59 -10.64
N GLN A 54 2.92 -9.78 -10.64
CA GLN A 54 3.59 -10.99 -11.15
C GLN A 54 3.17 -12.24 -10.37
N ALA A 55 3.03 -12.14 -9.05
CA ALA A 55 2.50 -13.19 -8.18
C ALA A 55 0.99 -13.45 -8.36
N GLY A 56 0.34 -12.81 -9.33
CA GLY A 56 -1.06 -13.07 -9.68
C GLY A 56 -2.09 -12.31 -8.85
N ARG A 57 -1.69 -11.34 -8.01
CA ARG A 57 -2.65 -10.61 -7.17
C ARG A 57 -3.49 -9.66 -8.04
N PRO A 58 -4.83 -9.85 -8.09
CA PRO A 58 -5.69 -9.15 -9.04
C PRO A 58 -5.72 -7.63 -8.81
N ASN A 59 -5.61 -7.20 -7.55
CA ASN A 59 -5.59 -5.79 -7.19
C ASN A 59 -4.27 -5.10 -7.59
N ALA A 60 -3.14 -5.78 -7.42
CA ALA A 60 -1.84 -5.28 -7.86
C ALA A 60 -1.79 -5.20 -9.39
N LYS A 61 -2.29 -6.23 -10.09
CA LYS A 61 -2.45 -6.20 -11.55
C LYS A 61 -3.29 -5.01 -12.03
N LYS A 62 -4.40 -4.69 -11.35
CA LYS A 62 -5.20 -3.49 -11.68
C LYS A 62 -4.41 -2.19 -11.49
N ILE A 63 -3.65 -2.06 -10.40
CA ILE A 63 -2.83 -0.87 -10.14
C ILE A 63 -1.75 -0.73 -11.22
N GLN A 64 -1.04 -1.82 -11.53
CA GLN A 64 -0.02 -1.88 -12.58
C GLN A 64 -0.61 -1.55 -13.96
N SER A 65 -1.65 -2.27 -14.40
CA SER A 65 -2.23 -2.09 -15.74
C SER A 65 -2.87 -0.72 -15.95
N ALA A 66 -3.35 -0.07 -14.89
CA ALA A 66 -3.92 1.28 -14.97
C ALA A 66 -2.91 2.38 -14.58
N ASN A 67 -1.64 2.04 -14.36
CA ASN A 67 -0.57 2.96 -13.94
C ASN A 67 -0.96 3.82 -12.71
N LEU A 68 -1.65 3.23 -11.74
CA LEU A 68 -2.23 3.91 -10.57
C LEU A 68 -1.29 3.98 -9.37
N TYR A 69 0.02 3.73 -9.55
CA TYR A 69 1.01 3.69 -8.46
C TYR A 69 0.95 4.93 -7.58
N ALA A 70 1.01 6.13 -8.18
CA ALA A 70 0.97 7.38 -7.43
C ALA A 70 -0.34 7.58 -6.66
N GLN A 71 -1.47 7.14 -7.23
CA GLN A 71 -2.78 7.24 -6.57
C GLN A 71 -2.93 6.24 -5.43
N ALA A 72 -2.37 5.03 -5.60
CA ALA A 72 -2.35 4.03 -4.56
C ALA A 72 -1.42 4.47 -3.41
N PHE A 73 -0.25 5.00 -3.74
CA PHE A 73 0.71 5.56 -2.79
C PHE A 73 0.10 6.69 -1.96
N ALA A 74 -0.45 7.71 -2.63
CA ALA A 74 -1.04 8.89 -1.98
C ALA A 74 -2.28 8.58 -1.12
N ARG A 75 -2.86 7.38 -1.22
CA ARG A 75 -3.94 6.96 -0.32
C ARG A 75 -3.43 6.49 1.04
N ILE A 76 -2.20 6.00 1.06
CA ILE A 76 -1.54 5.39 2.21
C ILE A 76 -0.68 6.45 2.92
N ASP A 77 0.14 7.17 2.14
CA ASP A 77 0.93 8.33 2.59
C ASP A 77 -0.03 9.47 2.97
N LYS A 78 -0.41 9.51 4.25
CA LYS A 78 -1.41 10.45 4.78
C LYS A 78 -0.78 11.80 5.10
N ASN A 79 0.43 11.77 5.63
CA ASN A 79 1.17 12.97 6.01
C ASN A 79 1.83 13.66 4.80
N LYS A 80 1.86 12.99 3.63
CA LYS A 80 2.43 13.46 2.36
C LYS A 80 3.93 13.71 2.46
N ASP A 81 4.62 12.94 3.30
CA ASP A 81 6.08 13.04 3.45
C ASP A 81 6.83 12.30 2.34
N GLY A 82 6.11 11.57 1.48
CA GLY A 82 6.69 10.86 0.35
C GLY A 82 7.17 9.45 0.69
N SER A 83 6.84 8.96 1.88
CA SER A 83 7.14 7.62 2.36
C SER A 83 5.88 6.98 2.96
N ILE A 84 5.86 5.67 3.05
CA ILE A 84 4.77 4.92 3.67
C ILE A 84 5.33 4.17 4.88
N THR A 85 4.98 4.62 6.08
CA THR A 85 5.48 4.01 7.32
C THR A 85 4.55 2.90 7.84
N GLN A 86 5.08 2.03 8.69
CA GLN A 86 4.25 1.04 9.41
C GLN A 86 3.13 1.71 10.22
N ALA A 87 3.38 2.89 10.77
CA ALA A 87 2.37 3.66 11.51
C ALA A 87 1.21 4.09 10.62
N GLU A 88 1.49 4.51 9.38
CA GLU A 88 0.46 4.86 8.41
C GLU A 88 -0.33 3.63 7.94
N LEU A 89 0.33 2.49 7.71
CA LEU A 89 -0.37 1.23 7.44
C LEU A 89 -1.27 0.81 8.62
N ALA A 90 -0.79 0.95 9.84
CA ALA A 90 -1.56 0.62 11.04
C ALA A 90 -2.75 1.58 11.23
N ALA A 91 -2.61 2.85 10.88
CA ALA A 91 -3.67 3.85 10.91
C ALA A 91 -4.74 3.65 9.82
N MET A 92 -4.53 2.75 8.85
CA MET A 92 -5.55 2.36 7.86
C MET A 92 -6.57 1.32 8.36
N ARG A 93 -6.44 0.83 9.61
CA ARG A 93 -7.37 -0.15 10.21
C ARG A 93 -8.72 0.43 10.58
#